data_AF-A0A258SUS6-F1
#
_entry.id   AF-A0A258SUS6-F1
#
_cell.length_a   1.000
_cell.length_b   1.000
_cell.length_c   1.000
_cell.angle_alpha   90.00
_cell.angle_beta   90.00
_cell.angle_gamma   90.00
#
_symmetry.space_group_name_H-M   'P 1'
#
loop_
_entity.id
_entity.type
_entity.pdbx_description
1 polymer ?
#
loop_
_entity_poly.entity_id
_entity_poly.type
_entity_poly.pdbx_seq_one_letter_code
_entity_poly.pdbx_strand_id
1 'polypeptide(L)'
;MNKFIITLLLSTFCLSAYAGTQQERMKTCNADAGKKSLAGDERKAFMKDCLSGKQEAAANTQQDKMKTCNADAAKKELKGDERKAFMKTCLSSKKEPALTSQQDKMKTCNADPKAKTLKGDERKAFMKSCLSAK
;
A
#
# COMPACT_ATOMS: atom_id res chain seq x y z
N MET A 1 40.76 48.37 -10.73
CA MET A 1 41.20 48.12 -9.34
C MET A 1 40.12 47.30 -8.65
N ASN A 2 40.45 46.04 -8.33
CA ASN A 2 39.99 45.21 -7.20
C ASN A 2 38.49 45.20 -6.82
N LYS A 3 37.80 44.07 -6.64
CA LYS A 3 38.21 42.67 -6.38
C LYS A 3 36.93 41.84 -6.13
N PHE A 4 36.92 40.57 -6.58
CA PHE A 4 36.16 39.40 -6.07
C PHE A 4 34.61 39.52 -5.98
N ILE A 5 33.81 38.54 -6.41
CA ILE A 5 33.73 37.19 -5.85
C ILE A 5 33.10 36.25 -6.90
N ILE A 6 33.73 35.08 -7.04
CA ILE A 6 33.25 33.85 -7.67
C ILE A 6 32.23 33.19 -6.72
N THR A 7 31.03 32.89 -7.21
CA THR A 7 30.16 31.85 -6.61
C THR A 7 29.32 31.25 -7.75
N LEU A 8 29.76 30.12 -8.33
CA LEU A 8 29.47 28.75 -7.88
C LEU A 8 28.24 28.18 -8.62
N LEU A 9 28.54 27.43 -9.68
CA LEU A 9 27.86 26.21 -10.12
C LEU A 9 27.00 25.53 -9.03
N LEU A 10 25.73 25.23 -9.31
CA LEU A 10 25.19 23.86 -9.22
C LEU A 10 23.71 23.84 -9.59
N SER A 11 23.44 23.17 -10.70
CA SER A 11 22.31 22.27 -10.93
C SER A 11 21.48 21.88 -9.71
N THR A 12 20.16 22.00 -9.80
CA THR A 12 19.25 20.91 -9.40
C THR A 12 17.95 20.99 -10.18
N PHE A 13 17.91 20.15 -11.21
CA PHE A 13 16.71 19.49 -11.73
C PHE A 13 15.92 18.91 -10.54
N CYS A 14 14.69 19.37 -10.28
CA CYS A 14 13.75 18.59 -9.47
C CYS A 14 12.75 17.92 -10.43
N LEU A 15 13.16 16.74 -10.86
CA LEU A 15 12.29 15.74 -11.44
C LEU A 15 11.41 15.12 -10.35
N SER A 16 10.21 14.73 -10.76
CA SER A 16 9.40 13.66 -10.14
C SER A 16 8.62 14.08 -8.88
N ALA A 17 7.41 13.60 -8.57
CA ALA A 17 6.70 12.41 -9.00
C ALA A 17 5.20 12.53 -8.59
N TYR A 18 4.31 12.03 -9.44
CA TYR A 18 3.13 11.24 -9.06
C TYR A 18 2.26 11.75 -7.89
N ALA A 19 1.46 12.79 -8.13
CA ALA A 19 0.32 13.09 -7.27
C ALA A 19 -0.91 12.29 -7.74
N GLY A 20 -1.42 11.40 -6.90
CA GLY A 20 -2.81 10.94 -7.05
C GLY A 20 -3.72 12.17 -7.13
N THR A 21 -4.71 12.13 -8.02
CA THR A 21 -5.50 13.33 -8.38
C THR A 21 -6.08 13.97 -7.11
N GLN A 22 -6.03 15.31 -7.03
CA GLN A 22 -6.58 16.07 -5.88
C GLN A 22 -8.05 15.69 -5.57
N GLN A 23 -8.78 15.20 -6.58
CA GLN A 23 -10.13 14.68 -6.48
C GLN A 23 -10.24 13.45 -5.56
N GLU A 24 -9.29 12.50 -5.64
CA GLU A 24 -9.29 11.32 -4.76
C GLU A 24 -9.00 11.71 -3.31
N ARG A 25 -8.06 12.64 -3.10
CA ARG A 25 -7.76 13.18 -1.78
C ARG A 25 -8.98 13.83 -1.13
N MET A 26 -9.73 14.62 -1.90
CA MET A 26 -10.95 15.26 -1.42
C MET A 26 -12.03 14.25 -1.03
N LYS A 27 -12.21 13.16 -1.81
CA LYS A 27 -13.14 12.08 -1.45
C LYS A 27 -12.73 11.42 -0.14
N THR A 28 -11.45 11.10 0.04
CA THR A 28 -10.92 10.49 1.27
C THR A 28 -11.09 11.40 2.49
N CYS A 29 -10.72 12.69 2.38
CA CYS A 29 -10.90 13.65 3.47
C CYS A 29 -12.37 13.77 3.89
N ASN A 30 -13.31 13.75 2.94
CA ASN A 30 -14.74 13.75 3.27
C ASN A 30 -15.19 12.47 3.97
N ALA A 31 -14.72 11.30 3.52
CA ALA A 31 -15.04 10.03 4.17
C ALA A 31 -14.51 9.96 5.61
N ASP A 32 -13.29 10.44 5.85
CA ASP A 32 -12.67 10.45 7.18
C ASP A 32 -13.34 11.45 8.13
N ALA A 33 -13.72 12.63 7.63
CA ALA A 33 -14.51 13.57 8.41
C ALA A 33 -15.86 12.95 8.86
N GLY A 34 -16.51 12.20 7.96
CA GLY A 34 -17.74 11.47 8.27
C GLY A 34 -17.56 10.37 9.31
N LYS A 35 -16.49 9.56 9.20
CA LYS A 35 -16.15 8.52 10.19
C LYS A 35 -15.84 9.09 11.58
N LYS A 36 -15.25 10.29 11.61
CA LYS A 36 -14.95 11.02 12.85
C LYS A 36 -16.14 11.85 13.36
N SER A 37 -17.29 11.78 12.68
CA SER A 37 -18.49 12.57 12.99
C SER A 37 -18.20 14.06 13.15
N LEU A 38 -17.21 14.58 12.41
CA LEU A 38 -16.83 15.98 12.49
C LEU A 38 -17.91 16.83 11.81
N ALA A 39 -18.35 17.87 12.50
CA ALA A 39 -19.29 18.86 11.99
C ALA A 39 -18.75 20.27 12.23
N GLY A 40 -19.39 21.26 11.61
CA GLY A 40 -19.07 22.68 11.82
C GLY A 40 -17.59 23.01 11.62
N ASP A 41 -17.02 23.77 12.54
CA ASP A 41 -15.65 24.28 12.47
C ASP A 41 -14.60 23.16 12.56
N GLU A 42 -14.89 22.08 13.28
CA GLU A 42 -13.98 20.94 13.40
C GLU A 42 -13.79 20.21 12.06
N ARG A 43 -14.88 20.04 11.30
CA ARG A 43 -14.81 19.48 9.94
C ARG A 43 -14.04 20.38 9.00
N LYS A 44 -14.22 21.70 9.13
CA LYS A 44 -13.56 22.69 8.28
C LYS A 44 -12.04 22.75 8.54
N ALA A 45 -11.64 22.74 9.81
CA ALA A 45 -10.24 22.64 10.21
C ALA A 45 -9.60 21.34 9.69
N PHE A 46 -10.28 20.21 9.93
CA PHE A 46 -9.85 18.91 9.43
C PHE A 46 -9.71 18.89 7.89
N MET A 47 -10.69 19.43 7.15
CA MET A 47 -10.63 19.45 5.69
C MET A 47 -9.47 20.31 5.17
N LYS A 48 -9.24 21.48 5.81
CA LYS A 48 -8.12 22.37 5.47
C LYS A 48 -6.78 21.67 5.70
N ASP A 49 -6.62 20.97 6.81
CA ASP A 49 -5.38 20.27 7.15
C ASP A 49 -5.17 19.02 6.28
N CYS A 50 -6.26 18.27 6.02
CA CYS A 50 -6.27 17.10 5.16
C CYS A 50 -5.94 17.44 3.69
N LEU A 51 -6.45 18.56 3.17
CA LEU A 51 -6.19 19.02 1.80
C LEU A 51 -4.85 19.76 1.66
N SER A 52 -4.36 20.41 2.72
CA SER A 52 -3.05 21.09 2.73
C SER A 52 -1.87 20.17 3.04
N GLY A 53 -2.13 18.96 3.53
CA GLY A 53 -1.08 17.98 3.86
C GLY A 53 -0.40 18.26 5.18
N LYS A 54 -1.02 19.11 6.01
CA LYS A 54 -0.54 19.48 7.34
C LYS A 54 -1.04 18.56 8.45
N GLN A 55 -2.01 17.70 8.18
CA GLN A 55 -2.35 16.66 9.14
C GLN A 55 -1.15 15.72 9.27
N GLU A 56 -0.62 15.55 10.48
CA GLU A 56 0.01 14.30 10.90
C GLU A 56 -0.98 13.20 10.53
N ALA A 57 -0.74 12.62 9.36
CA ALA A 57 -1.71 11.82 8.67
C ALA A 57 -1.92 10.58 9.53
N ALA A 58 -3.09 10.51 10.15
CA ALA A 58 -3.63 9.25 10.64
C ALA A 58 -3.64 8.29 9.45
N ALA A 59 -2.58 7.49 9.32
CA ALA A 59 -2.44 6.22 8.61
C ALA A 59 -3.22 6.04 7.29
N ASN A 60 -3.29 7.06 6.42
CA ASN A 60 -4.09 6.95 5.18
C ASN A 60 -3.30 7.20 3.89
N THR A 61 -2.04 7.63 3.97
CA THR A 61 -1.14 7.46 2.82
C THR A 61 -0.50 6.07 2.87
N GLN A 62 -0.34 5.42 1.71
CA GLN A 62 0.43 4.18 1.63
C GLN A 62 1.84 4.32 2.21
N GLN A 63 2.40 5.54 2.17
CA GLN A 63 3.71 5.84 2.71
C GLN A 63 3.72 5.79 4.25
N ASP A 64 2.70 6.33 4.93
CA ASP A 64 2.62 6.29 6.39
C ASP A 64 2.30 4.89 6.89
N LYS A 65 1.43 4.16 6.17
CA LYS A 65 1.17 2.74 6.42
C LYS A 65 2.46 1.92 6.34
N MET A 66 3.29 2.19 5.34
CA MET A 66 4.59 1.52 5.19
C MET A 66 5.55 1.85 6.34
N LYS A 67 5.62 3.09 6.80
CA LYS A 67 6.44 3.44 7.98
C LYS A 67 5.99 2.68 9.22
N THR A 68 4.70 2.65 9.49
CA THR A 68 4.13 1.91 10.63
C THR A 68 4.39 0.41 10.53
N CYS A 69 4.13 -0.21 9.37
CA CYS A 69 4.40 -1.62 9.16
C CYS A 69 5.89 -1.98 9.33
N ASN A 70 6.80 -1.09 8.94
CA ASN A 70 8.24 -1.29 9.17
C ASN A 70 8.62 -1.18 10.65
N ALA A 71 8.09 -0.19 11.36
CA ALA A 71 8.32 -0.04 12.79
C ALA A 71 7.79 -1.25 13.57
N ASP A 72 6.60 -1.74 13.22
CA ASP A 72 5.99 -2.89 13.87
C ASP A 72 6.73 -4.20 13.56
N ALA A 73 7.27 -4.37 12.35
CA ALA A 73 8.10 -5.51 12.01
C ALA A 73 9.41 -5.51 12.82
N ALA A 74 10.02 -4.33 13.01
CA ALA A 74 11.24 -4.18 13.79
C ALA A 74 11.01 -4.45 15.29
N LYS A 75 9.91 -3.95 15.86
CA LYS A 75 9.51 -4.23 17.25
C LYS A 75 9.24 -5.71 17.50
N LYS A 76 8.74 -6.42 16.50
CA LYS A 76 8.52 -7.88 16.53
C LYS A 76 9.77 -8.68 16.15
N GLU A 77 10.89 -8.00 15.90
CA GLU A 77 12.17 -8.58 15.46
C GLU A 77 12.06 -9.52 14.24
N LEU A 78 11.06 -9.30 13.38
CA LEU A 78 10.82 -10.13 12.23
C LEU A 78 11.94 -9.94 11.20
N LYS A 79 12.51 -11.05 10.72
CA LYS A 79 13.60 -11.08 9.75
C LYS A 79 13.24 -12.01 8.59
N GLY A 80 13.99 -11.89 7.49
CA GLY A 80 13.84 -12.78 6.33
C GLY A 80 12.40 -12.87 5.80
N ASP A 81 11.91 -14.09 5.64
CA ASP A 81 10.60 -14.36 5.06
C ASP A 81 9.43 -13.97 5.98
N GLU A 82 9.62 -14.00 7.30
CA GLU A 82 8.61 -13.61 8.27
C GLU A 82 8.29 -12.12 8.16
N ARG A 83 9.32 -11.27 8.00
CA ARG A 83 9.14 -9.84 7.77
C ARG A 83 8.39 -9.56 6.48
N LYS A 84 8.69 -10.30 5.41
CA LYS A 84 8.01 -10.13 4.11
C LYS A 84 6.54 -10.51 4.20
N ALA A 85 6.22 -11.63 4.84
CA ALA A 85 4.85 -12.06 5.06
C ALA A 85 4.07 -11.04 5.90
N PHE A 86 4.66 -10.58 7.00
CA PHE A 86 4.06 -9.53 7.83
C PHE A 86 3.84 -8.23 7.06
N MET A 87 4.82 -7.79 6.26
CA MET A 87 4.72 -6.57 5.46
C MET A 87 3.61 -6.68 4.41
N LYS A 88 3.49 -7.83 3.73
CA LYS A 88 2.41 -8.08 2.75
C LYS A 88 1.04 -7.97 3.41
N THR A 89 0.86 -8.61 4.56
CA THR A 89 -0.40 -8.55 5.31
C THR A 89 -0.67 -7.14 5.83
N CYS A 90 0.33 -6.49 6.43
CA CYS A 90 0.21 -5.15 7.00
C CYS A 90 -0.10 -4.10 5.93
N LEU A 91 0.53 -4.17 4.76
CA LEU A 91 0.31 -3.22 3.66
C LEU A 91 -0.97 -3.50 2.87
N SER A 92 -1.56 -4.69 2.97
CA SER A 92 -2.81 -5.02 2.27
C SER A 92 -4.01 -4.27 2.88
N SER A 93 -4.93 -3.78 2.04
CA SER A 93 -6.14 -3.04 2.47
C SER A 93 -7.31 -3.94 2.89
N LYS A 94 -7.07 -5.23 3.15
CA LYS A 94 -8.10 -6.21 3.49
C LYS A 94 -7.79 -6.87 4.83
N LYS A 95 -8.75 -6.80 5.77
CA LYS A 95 -8.93 -7.84 6.79
C LYS A 95 -9.20 -9.14 6.02
N GLU A 96 -8.32 -10.12 6.18
CA GLU A 96 -8.51 -11.47 5.65
C GLU A 96 -9.72 -12.15 6.34
N PRO A 97 -10.42 -13.06 5.64
CA PRO A 97 -9.85 -14.38 5.38
C PRO A 97 -9.79 -14.81 3.90
N ALA A 98 -8.77 -15.63 3.61
CA ALA A 98 -8.55 -16.55 2.49
C ALA A 98 -8.02 -15.97 1.16
N LEU A 99 -6.76 -16.35 0.85
CA LEU A 99 -6.17 -16.50 -0.51
C LEU A 99 -6.69 -15.49 -1.55
N THR A 100 -6.47 -14.20 -1.29
CA THR A 100 -7.09 -13.15 -2.11
C THR A 100 -6.34 -12.80 -3.39
N SER A 101 -5.07 -13.21 -3.53
CA SER A 101 -4.36 -13.07 -4.81
C SER A 101 -4.55 -14.34 -5.65
N GLN A 102 -5.01 -14.17 -6.89
CA GLN A 102 -5.09 -15.26 -7.87
C GLN A 102 -3.75 -15.98 -8.03
N GLN A 103 -2.63 -15.29 -7.79
CA GLN A 103 -1.28 -15.86 -7.80
C GLN A 103 -1.06 -16.86 -6.66
N ASP A 104 -1.59 -16.59 -5.45
CA ASP A 104 -1.47 -17.51 -4.32
C ASP A 104 -2.38 -18.74 -4.52
N LYS A 105 -3.61 -18.57 -5.04
CA LYS A 105 -4.47 -19.70 -5.44
C LYS A 105 -3.79 -20.57 -6.49
N MET A 106 -3.15 -19.97 -7.50
CA MET A 106 -2.44 -20.71 -8.53
C MET A 106 -1.22 -21.47 -7.98
N LYS A 107 -0.47 -20.90 -7.05
CA LYS A 107 0.64 -21.62 -6.39
C LYS A 107 0.13 -22.81 -5.59
N THR A 108 -0.94 -22.65 -4.83
CA THR A 108 -1.56 -23.75 -4.07
C THR A 108 -2.08 -24.85 -4.99
N CYS A 109 -2.83 -24.49 -6.04
CA CYS A 109 -3.33 -25.47 -7.01
C CYS A 109 -2.20 -26.20 -7.75
N ASN A 110 -1.05 -25.55 -7.99
CA ASN A 110 0.12 -26.23 -8.59
C ASN A 110 0.93 -27.07 -7.57
N ALA A 111 0.86 -26.73 -6.28
CA ALA A 111 1.54 -27.49 -5.23
C ALA A 111 0.81 -28.80 -4.88
N ASP A 112 -0.49 -28.90 -5.22
CA ASP A 112 -1.29 -30.10 -5.01
C ASP A 112 -0.65 -31.33 -5.71
N PRO A 113 -0.45 -32.46 -5.00
CA PRO A 113 0.09 -33.68 -5.60
C PRO A 113 -0.68 -34.15 -6.84
N LYS A 114 -2.01 -33.94 -6.88
CA LYS A 114 -2.84 -34.26 -8.05
C LYS A 114 -2.45 -33.43 -9.27
N ALA A 115 -2.06 -32.16 -9.08
CA ALA A 115 -1.59 -31.33 -10.19
C ALA A 115 -0.27 -31.85 -10.81
N LYS A 116 0.52 -32.61 -10.04
CA LYS A 116 1.80 -33.19 -10.49
C LYS A 116 1.63 -34.55 -11.17
N THR A 117 0.57 -35.30 -10.83
CA THR A 117 0.29 -36.62 -11.41
C THR A 117 -0.53 -36.51 -12.70
N LEU A 118 -1.45 -35.54 -12.77
CA LEU A 118 -2.29 -35.32 -13.93
C LEU A 118 -1.51 -34.68 -15.10
N LYS A 119 -1.79 -35.13 -16.32
CA LYS A 119 -1.21 -34.58 -17.56
C LYS A 119 -2.32 -34.20 -18.54
N GLY A 120 -1.99 -33.35 -19.51
CA GLY A 120 -2.94 -32.97 -20.57
C GLY A 120 -4.24 -32.36 -20.04
N ASP A 121 -5.36 -32.81 -20.58
CA ASP A 121 -6.69 -32.25 -20.30
C ASP A 121 -7.12 -32.44 -18.84
N GLU A 122 -6.68 -33.51 -18.18
CA GLU A 122 -7.04 -33.79 -16.79
C GLU A 122 -6.44 -32.75 -15.83
N ARG A 123 -5.19 -32.33 -16.08
CA ARG A 123 -4.54 -31.26 -15.29
C ARG A 123 -5.24 -29.93 -15.50
N LYS A 124 -5.67 -29.65 -16.74
CA LYS A 124 -6.37 -28.41 -17.08
C LYS A 124 -7.74 -28.34 -16.40
N ALA A 125 -8.47 -29.46 -16.38
CA ALA A 125 -9.74 -29.58 -15.66
C ALA A 125 -9.56 -29.40 -14.14
N PHE A 126 -8.55 -30.05 -13.56
CA PHE A 126 -8.19 -29.89 -12.15
C PHE A 126 -7.84 -28.43 -11.81
N MET A 127 -6.97 -27.79 -12.60
CA MET A 127 -6.56 -26.40 -12.36
C MET A 127 -7.75 -25.45 -12.45
N LYS A 128 -8.65 -25.64 -13.43
CA LYS A 128 -9.87 -24.85 -13.58
C LYS A 128 -10.80 -25.01 -12.36
N SER A 129 -10.98 -26.23 -11.88
CA SER A 129 -11.79 -26.51 -10.69
C SER A 129 -11.19 -25.88 -9.44
N CYS A 130 -9.89 -26.10 -9.20
CA CYS A 130 -9.19 -25.57 -8.02
C CYS A 130 -9.17 -24.05 -7.97
N LEU A 131 -8.93 -23.38 -9.11
CA LEU A 131 -8.92 -21.91 -9.20
C LEU A 131 -10.32 -21.28 -9.10
N SER A 132 -11.37 -22.05 -9.37
CA SER A 132 -12.76 -21.58 -9.31
C SER A 132 -13.44 -21.87 -7.97
N ALA A 133 -12.79 -22.61 -7.07
CA ALA A 133 -13.27 -22.78 -5.70
C ALA A 133 -13.22 -21.42 -4.98
N LYS A 134 -14.37 -20.98 -4.47
CA LYS A 134 -14.52 -19.69 -3.76
C LYS A 134 -13.71 -19.70 -2.48
#